data_AF-A0A227H8I0-F1
#
_entry.id   AF-A0A227H8I0-F1
#
_cell.length_a   1.000
_cell.length_b   1.000
_cell.length_c   1.000
_cell.angle_alpha   90.00
_cell.angle_beta   90.00
_cell.angle_gamma   90.00
#
_symmetry.space_group_name_H-M   'P 1'
#
loop_
_entity.id
_entity.type
_entity.pdbx_description
1 polymer ?
#
loop_
_entity_poly.entity_id
_entity_poly.type
_entity_poly.pdbx_seq_one_letter_code
_entity_poly.pdbx_strand_id
1 'polypeptide(L)' 'MAVLVTRPGEQGSALCSLLERHGISAHHHPLIDIVADLTDTHLTTHLHQAQIVIAVSRHAVQCAQQILTSNGAS' A
#
# COMPACT_ATOMS: atom_id res chain seq x y z
N MET A 1 -24.07 -1.67 17.90
CA MET A 1 -23.49 -0.75 16.90
C MET A 1 -22.22 -1.40 16.38
N ALA A 2 -22.02 -1.46 15.05
CA ALA A 2 -20.87 -2.11 14.44
C ALA A 2 -20.08 -1.11 13.59
N VAL A 3 -18.76 -1.33 13.47
CA VAL A 3 -17.87 -0.50 12.67
C VAL A 3 -17.71 -1.11 11.28
N LEU A 4 -18.01 -0.35 10.23
CA LEU A 4 -17.71 -0.74 8.87
C LEU A 4 -16.26 -0.34 8.53
N VAL A 5 -15.41 -1.33 8.27
CA VAL A 5 -14.01 -1.12 7.90
C VAL A 5 -13.86 -1.24 6.39
N THR A 6 -13.61 -0.10 5.73
CA THR A 6 -13.52 -0.02 4.26
C THR A 6 -12.09 0.01 3.70
N ARG A 7 -11.09 -0.13 4.58
CA ARG A 7 -9.68 -0.13 4.20
C ARG A 7 -9.33 -1.38 3.37
N PRO A 8 -8.59 -1.25 2.26
CA PRO A 8 -8.20 -2.38 1.42
C PRO A 8 -7.25 -3.36 2.12
N GLY A 9 -7.31 -4.61 1.64
CA GLY A 9 -6.36 -5.67 1.97
C GLY A 9 -6.24 -6.02 3.45
N GLU A 10 -5.12 -6.65 3.80
CA GLU A 10 -4.81 -7.16 5.14
C GLU A 10 -4.86 -6.11 6.25
N GLN A 11 -4.61 -4.84 5.91
CA GLN A 11 -4.66 -3.76 6.89
C GLN A 11 -6.08 -3.50 7.40
N GLY A 12 -7.11 -3.76 6.59
CA GLY A 12 -8.50 -3.70 7.03
C GLY A 12 -8.86 -4.88 7.91
N SER A 13 -8.45 -6.09 7.54
CA SER A 13 -8.63 -7.31 8.34
C SER A 13 -7.98 -7.20 9.72
N ALA A 14 -6.73 -6.73 9.77
CA ALA A 14 -6.00 -6.53 11.03
C ALA A 14 -6.69 -5.50 11.95
N LEU A 15 -7.31 -4.47 11.38
CA LEU A 15 -8.10 -3.50 12.14
C LEU A 15 -9.37 -4.13 12.71
N CYS A 16 -10.10 -4.93 11.93
CA CYS A 16 -11.25 -5.69 12.45
C CYS A 16 -10.86 -6.56 13.64
N SER A 17 -9.78 -7.34 13.52
CA SER A 17 -9.31 -8.17 14.63
C SER A 17 -8.92 -7.35 15.88
N LEU A 18 -8.38 -6.14 15.71
CA LEU A 18 -8.09 -5.25 16.83
C LEU A 18 -9.38 -4.77 17.51
N LEU A 19 -10.37 -4.34 16.72
CA LEU A 19 -11.66 -3.88 17.21
C LEU A 19 -12.40 -5.00 17.98
N GLU A 20 -12.43 -6.21 17.42
CA GLU A 20 -13.08 -7.36 18.02
C GLU A 20 -12.42 -7.77 19.34
N ARG A 21 -11.09 -7.70 19.45
CA ARG A 21 -10.37 -7.92 20.72
C ARG A 21 -10.76 -6.92 21.82
N HIS A 22 -11.25 -5.74 21.45
CA HIS A 22 -11.77 -4.73 22.38
C HIS A 22 -13.30 -4.79 22.54
N GLY A 23 -13.94 -5.87 22.08
CA GLY A 23 -15.39 -6.06 22.19
C GLY A 23 -16.21 -5.22 21.21
N ILE A 24 -15.57 -4.63 20.20
CA ILE A 24 -16.24 -3.81 19.18
C ILE A 24 -16.49 -4.68 17.94
N SER A 25 -17.76 -4.87 17.59
CA SER A 25 -18.13 -5.58 16.36
C SER A 25 -17.67 -4.79 15.13
N ALA A 26 -16.98 -5.45 14.21
CA ALA A 26 -16.46 -4.85 12.99
C ALA A 26 -16.82 -5.71 11.76
N HIS A 27 -17.08 -5.04 10.63
CA HIS A 27 -17.34 -5.69 9.34
C HIS A 27 -16.35 -5.17 8.32
N HIS A 28 -15.55 -6.06 7.74
CA HIS A 28 -14.62 -5.68 6.67
C HIS A 28 -15.35 -5.66 5.32
N HIS A 29 -15.34 -4.49 4.66
CA HIS A 29 -15.93 -4.31 3.34
C HIS A 29 -15.11 -3.28 2.54
N PRO A 30 -13.97 -3.69 1.95
CA PRO A 30 -13.16 -2.82 1.11
C PRO A 30 -13.99 -2.16 -0.01
N LEU A 31 -13.87 -0.85 -0.15
CA LEU A 31 -14.53 -0.10 -1.23
C LEU A 31 -13.58 0.31 -2.35
N ILE A 32 -12.29 0.18 -2.10
CA ILE A 32 -11.21 0.47 -3.04
C ILE A 32 -10.21 -0.68 -2.98
N ASP A 33 -9.43 -0.82 -4.04
CA ASP A 33 -8.28 -1.71 -4.09
C ASP A 33 -7.03 -0.92 -4.49
N ILE A 34 -5.85 -1.44 -4.16
CA ILE A 34 -4.57 -0.84 -4.49
C ILE A 34 -3.83 -1.80 -5.41
N VAL A 35 -3.82 -1.44 -6.70
CA VAL A 35 -3.14 -2.20 -7.74
C VAL A 35 -1.83 -1.50 -8.09
N ALA A 36 -0.73 -2.23 -8.02
CA ALA A 36 0.56 -1.71 -8.46
C ALA A 36 0.60 -1.63 -9.99
N ASP A 37 1.03 -0.48 -10.51
CA ASP A 37 1.40 -0.34 -11.91
C ASP A 37 2.92 -0.43 -12.03
N LEU A 38 3.40 -1.53 -12.61
CA LEU A 38 4.82 -1.85 -12.73
C LEU A 38 5.40 -1.48 -14.11
N THR A 39 4.68 -0.69 -14.90
CA THR A 39 5.07 -0.38 -16.29
C THR A 39 6.04 0.80 -16.42
N ASP A 40 6.33 1.53 -15.33
CA ASP A 40 7.25 2.68 -15.37
C ASP A 40 8.71 2.24 -15.48
N THR A 41 9.24 2.28 -16.70
CA THR A 41 10.65 1.98 -17.00
C THR A 41 11.59 3.16 -16.74
N HIS A 42 11.08 4.36 -16.46
CA HIS A 42 11.86 5.57 -16.29
C HIS A 42 12.14 5.92 -14.82
N LEU A 43 11.53 5.21 -13.88
CA LEU A 43 11.70 5.43 -12.44
C LEU A 43 13.17 5.54 -12.02
N THR A 44 14.05 4.65 -12.48
CA THR A 44 15.49 4.68 -12.18
C THR A 44 16.14 6.01 -12.62
N THR A 45 15.78 6.49 -13.81
CA THR A 45 16.30 7.76 -14.34
C THR A 45 15.81 8.95 -13.51
N HIS A 46 14.53 8.97 -13.16
CA HIS A 46 13.96 10.02 -12.32
C HIS A 46 14.61 10.05 -10.93
N LEU A 47 14.89 8.89 -10.34
CA LEU A 47 15.58 8.82 -9.04
C LEU A 47 17.01 9.35 -9.10
N HIS A 48 17.76 9.10 -10.18
CA HIS A 48 19.11 9.64 -10.35
C HIS A 48 19.14 11.17 -10.47
N GLN A 49 18.08 11.77 -11.02
CA GLN A 49 17.98 13.22 -11.22
C GLN A 49 17.28 13.94 -10.06
N ALA A 50 16.55 13.20 -9.23
CA ALA A 50 15.81 13.76 -8.12
C ALA A 50 16.75 14.22 -7.00
N GLN A 51 16.53 15.45 -6.52
CA GLN A 51 17.21 15.97 -5.33
C GLN A 51 16.49 15.52 -4.04
N ILE A 52 15.19 15.27 -4.13
CA ILE A 52 14.33 14.84 -3.02
C ILE A 52 13.35 13.80 -3.55
N VAL A 53 13.16 12.73 -2.79
CA VAL A 53 12.14 11.70 -3.02
C VAL A 53 11.19 11.70 -1.83
N ILE A 54 9.88 11.76 -2.09
CA ILE A 54 8.85 11.75 -1.04
C ILE A 54 8.02 10.47 -1.17
N ALA A 55 8.11 9.59 -0.19
CA ALA A 55 7.28 8.40 -0.09
C ALA A 55 6.00 8.69 0.70
N VAL A 56 4.86 8.78 0.00
CA VAL A 56 3.56 9.15 0.60
C VAL A 56 2.78 7.97 1.17
N SER A 57 3.16 6.73 0.82
CA SER A 57 2.51 5.53 1.33
C SER A 57 3.43 4.31 1.26
N ARG A 58 3.13 3.28 2.05
CA ARG A 58 3.81 1.98 1.97
C ARG A 58 3.69 1.34 0.57
N HIS A 59 2.53 1.46 -0.06
CA HIS A 59 2.29 0.90 -1.39
C HIS A 59 3.16 1.57 -2.45
N ALA A 60 3.38 2.88 -2.37
CA ALA A 60 4.29 3.60 -3.28
C ALA A 60 5.73 3.07 -3.18
N VAL A 61 6.22 2.83 -1.96
CA VAL A 61 7.56 2.28 -1.73
C VAL A 61 7.66 0.84 -2.24
N GLN A 62 6.66 0.01 -1.96
CA GLN A 62 6.65 -1.40 -2.42
C GLN A 62 6.61 -1.50 -3.94
N CYS A 63 5.81 -0.67 -4.60
CA CYS A 63 5.75 -0.59 -6.06
C CYS A 63 7.10 -0.15 -6.65
N ALA A 64 7.68 0.94 -6.14
CA ALA A 64 8.98 1.43 -6.58
C ALA A 64 10.08 0.36 -6.41
N GLN A 65 10.09 -0.34 -5.27
CA GLN A 65 11.02 -1.45 -5.03
C GLN A 65 10.87 -2.54 -6.10
N GLN A 66 9.63 -2.96 -6.41
CA GLN A 66 9.38 -3.99 -7.41
C GLN A 66 9.86 -3.57 -8.81
N ILE A 67 9.59 -2.33 -9.21
CA ILE A 67 10.06 -1.77 -10.48
C ILE A 67 11.59 -1.79 -10.55
N LEU A 68 12.27 -1.30 -9.50
CA LEU A 68 13.73 -1.23 -9.46
C LEU A 68 14.38 -2.61 -9.49
N THR A 69 13.84 -3.58 -8.76
CA THR A 69 14.34 -4.97 -8.79
C THR A 69 14.12 -5.66 -10.12
N SER A 70 12.99 -5.38 -10.79
CA SER A 70 12.66 -5.98 -12.09
C SER A 70 13.54 -5.43 -13.21
N ASN A 71 13.96 -4.16 -13.08
CA ASN A 71 14.81 -3.47 -14.04
C ASN A 71 16.32 -3.66 -13.79
N GLY A 72 16.71 -4.55 -12.87
CA GLY A 72 18.12 -4.91 -12.63
C GLY A 72 18.96 -3.85 -11.90
N ALA A 73 18.33 -2.85 -11.25
CA ALA A 73 19.02 -1.91 -10.39
C ALA A 73 19.29 -2.59 -9.03
N SER A 74 20.48 -3.19 -8.87
CA SER A 74 21.06 -3.59 -7.59
C SER A 74 22.30 -2.77 -7.30
#